data_AF-A0A1H8D156-F1
#
_entry.id   AF-A0A1H8D156-F1
#
_cell.length_a   1.000
_cell.length_b   1.000
_cell.length_c   1.000
_cell.angle_alpha   90.00
_cell.angle_beta   90.00
_cell.angle_gamma   90.00
#
_symmetry.space_group_name_H-M   'P 1'
#
loop_
_entity.id
_entity.type
_entity.pdbx_description
1 polymer ?
#
loop_
_entity_poly.entity_id
_entity_poly.type
_entity_poly.pdbx_seq_one_letter_code
_entity_poly.pdbx_strand_id
1 'polypeptide(L)' 'MRKAMIEEMLEKAMCYDGKVIKDTLHPISEFLPKGEQPLTSEENEYIDKRLFEESEKMTEWPEVNVG' A
#
# COMPACT_ATOMS: atom_id res chain seq x y z
N MET A 1 7.23 -0.57 16.56
CA MET A 1 6.65 -0.44 15.20
C MET A 1 6.45 1.03 14.83
N ARG A 2 7.04 1.50 13.73
CA ARG A 2 6.96 2.90 13.24
C ARG A 2 5.65 3.17 12.47
N LYS A 3 4.51 2.97 13.13
CA LYS A 3 3.18 2.93 12.48
C LYS A 3 2.85 4.17 11.64
N ALA A 4 3.10 5.38 12.14
CA ALA A 4 2.78 6.62 11.40
C ALA A 4 3.57 6.75 10.09
N MET A 5 4.85 6.38 10.10
CA MET A 5 5.70 6.35 8.90
C MET A 5 5.17 5.32 7.89
N ILE A 6 4.77 4.14 8.38
CA ILE A 6 4.25 3.07 7.54
C ILE A 6 2.93 3.47 6.87
N GLU A 7 2.02 4.13 7.59
CA GLU A 7 0.78 4.64 6.98
C GLU A 7 1.06 5.71 5.92
N GLU A 8 2.04 6.60 6.13
CA GLU A 8 2.46 7.58 5.11
C GLU A 8 3.10 6.89 3.88
N MET A 9 3.87 5.82 4.09
CA MET A 9 4.42 4.99 3.01
C MET A 9 3.30 4.30 2.22
N LEU A 10 2.31 3.73 2.91
CA LEU A 10 1.14 3.10 2.31
C LEU A 10 0.32 4.09 1.50
N GLU A 11 0.09 5.30 2.02
CA GLU A 11 -0.62 6.36 1.31
C GLU A 11 0.11 6.74 0.01
N LYS A 12 1.44 6.92 0.04
CA LYS A 12 2.23 7.21 -1.17
C LYS A 12 2.27 6.05 -2.15
N ALA A 13 2.23 4.81 -1.67
CA ALA A 13 2.20 3.62 -2.49
C ALA A 13 0.85 3.44 -3.20
N MET A 14 -0.25 3.75 -2.52
CA MET A 14 -1.61 3.62 -3.06
C MET A 14 -2.08 4.85 -3.82
N CYS A 15 -1.56 6.05 -3.50
CA CYS A 15 -1.99 7.31 -4.07
C CYS A 15 -0.84 8.06 -4.74
N TYR A 16 -1.03 8.45 -6.00
CA TYR A 16 -0.14 9.37 -6.70
C TYR A 16 -0.94 10.59 -7.12
N ASP A 17 -0.45 11.78 -6.75
CA ASP A 17 -1.13 13.05 -7.02
C ASP A 17 -2.60 13.08 -6.57
N GLY A 18 -2.87 12.49 -5.40
CA GLY A 18 -4.21 12.40 -4.80
C GLY A 18 -5.17 11.40 -5.48
N LYS A 19 -4.70 10.60 -6.44
CA LYS A 19 -5.48 9.56 -7.11
C LYS A 19 -5.02 8.18 -6.70
N VAL A 20 -5.97 7.31 -6.35
CA VAL A 20 -5.70 5.90 -6.06
C VAL A 20 -5.23 5.21 -7.34
N ILE A 21 -4.00 4.68 -7.33
CA ILE A 21 -3.47 3.88 -8.43
C ILE A 21 -3.88 2.43 -8.21
N LYS A 22 -4.54 1.84 -9.20
CA LYS A 22 -4.98 0.43 -9.17
C LYS A 22 -4.04 -0.54 -9.89
N ASP A 23 -3.18 -0.03 -10.78
CA ASP A 23 -2.42 -0.84 -11.74
C ASP A 23 -0.90 -0.75 -11.60
N THR A 24 -0.36 -0.21 -10.50
CA THR A 24 1.10 -0.09 -10.33
C THR A 24 1.56 -0.79 -9.05
N LEU A 25 2.38 -1.82 -9.24
CA LEU A 25 3.05 -2.57 -8.17
C LEU A 25 4.40 -1.91 -7.88
N HIS A 26 4.43 -1.03 -6.89
CA HIS A 26 5.69 -0.55 -6.31
C HIS A 26 6.04 -1.37 -5.06
N PRO A 27 7.28 -1.85 -4.90
CA PRO A 27 7.75 -2.37 -3.63
C PRO A 27 7.60 -1.30 -2.54
N ILE A 28 6.97 -1.62 -1.41
CA ILE A 28 6.76 -0.69 -0.29
C ILE A 28 8.10 -0.10 0.21
N SER A 29 9.19 -0.85 0.06
CA SER A 29 10.55 -0.45 0.43
C SER A 29 11.06 0.77 -0.33
N GLU A 30 10.54 1.07 -1.52
CA GLU A 30 10.90 2.28 -2.29
C GLU A 30 10.43 3.56 -1.60
N PHE A 31 9.41 3.47 -0.74
CA PHE A 31 8.87 4.60 0.01
C PHE A 31 9.54 4.79 1.38
N LEU A 32 10.45 3.89 1.78
CA LEU A 32 11.18 4.02 3.03
C LEU A 32 12.10 5.25 2.95
N PRO A 33 11.99 6.20 3.90
CA PRO A 33 12.83 7.40 3.88
C PRO A 33 14.33 7.05 3.89
N LYS A 34 15.12 7.80 3.13
CA LYS A 34 16.57 7.58 3.06
C LYS A 34 17.20 7.76 4.46
N GLY A 35 17.98 6.77 4.90
CA GLY A 35 18.64 6.79 6.20
C GLY A 35 17.88 6.09 7.32
N GLU A 36 16.64 5.64 7.07
CA GLU A 36 15.89 4.80 8.00
C GLU A 36 16.40 3.36 8.01
N GLN A 37 16.22 2.68 9.16
CA GLN A 37 16.50 1.25 9.25
C GLN A 37 15.52 0.44 8.38
N PRO A 38 15.97 -0.68 7.78
CA PRO A 38 15.10 -1.58 7.05
C PRO A 38 13.86 -1.98 7.86
N LEU A 39 12.76 -2.25 7.16
CA LEU A 39 11.53 -2.70 7.80
C LEU A 39 11.77 -4.03 8.52
N THR A 40 11.27 -4.13 9.75
CA THR A 40 11.29 -5.39 10.50
C THR A 40 10.23 -6.36 9.96
N SER A 41 10.34 -7.64 10.30
CA SER A 41 9.31 -8.63 9.92
C SER A 41 7.91 -8.27 10.44
N GLU A 42 7.82 -7.71 11.64
CA GLU A 42 6.56 -7.24 12.24
C GLU A 42 5.96 -6.06 11.45
N GLU A 43 6.82 -5.15 10.96
CA GLU A 43 6.39 -4.01 10.12
C GLU A 43 5.90 -4.48 8.75
N ASN A 44 6.56 -5.46 8.14
CA ASN A 44 6.12 -6.05 6.87
C ASN A 44 4.78 -6.78 7.01
N GLU A 45 4.58 -7.57 8.07
CA GLU A 45 3.30 -8.25 8.30
C GLU A 45 2.15 -7.25 8.51
N TYR A 46 2.42 -6.12 9.18
CA TYR A 46 1.45 -5.04 9.31
C TYR A 46 1.11 -4.40 7.96
N ILE A 47 2.11 -4.15 7.11
CA ILE A 47 1.93 -3.59 5.76
C ILE A 47 1.06 -4.51 4.91
N ASP A 48 1.39 -5.81 4.87
CA ASP A 48 0.66 -6.81 4.08
C ASP A 48 -0.79 -6.88 4.51
N LYS A 49 -1.05 -6.90 5.83
CA LYS A 49 -2.41 -6.91 6.36
C LYS A 49 -3.19 -5.65 5.99
N ARG A 50 -2.59 -4.46 6.09
CA ARG A 50 -3.25 -3.20 5.73
C ARG A 50 -3.58 -3.13 4.24
N LEU A 51 -2.65 -3.54 3.38
CA LEU A 51 -2.88 -3.60 1.94
C LEU A 51 -4.01 -4.58 1.59
N PHE A 52 -4.05 -5.73 2.26
CA PHE A 52 -5.13 -6.70 2.10
C PHE A 52 -6.50 -6.11 2.50
N GLU A 53 -6.59 -5.48 3.68
CA GLU A 53 -7.82 -4.80 4.13
C GLU A 53 -8.29 -3.70 3.17
N GLU A 54 -7.37 -2.89 2.61
CA GLU A 54 -7.73 -1.88 1.61
C GLU A 54 -8.16 -2.51 0.27
N SER A 55 -7.57 -3.64 -0.13
CA SER A 55 -7.97 -4.38 -1.33
C SER A 55 -9.38 -4.97 -1.20
N GLU A 56 -9.78 -5.46 -0.02
CA GLU A 56 -11.14 -5.95 0.23
C GLU A 56 -12.19 -4.83 0.13
N LYS A 57 -11.82 -3.59 0.48
CA LYS A 57 -12.68 -2.41 0.29
C LYS A 57 -12.83 -2.02 -1.19
N MET A 58 -11.93 -2.45 -2.08
CA MET A 58 -12.02 -2.18 -3.53
C MET A 58 -12.94 -3.16 -4.27
N THR A 59 -13.88 -3.84 -3.58
CA THR A 59 -14.78 -4.85 -4.16
C THR A 59 -15.96 -4.33 -4.99
N GLU A 60 -15.87 -3.11 -5.54
CA GLU A 60 -16.66 -2.71 -6.71
C GLU A 60 -15.77 -2.65 -7.94
N TRP A 61 -15.35 -3.81 -8.43
CA TRP A 61 -14.97 -3.91 -9.84
C TRP A 61 -16.25 -3.71 -10.64
N PRO A 62 -16.34 -2.71 -11.56
CA PRO A 62 -17.49 -2.63 -12.45
C PRO A 62 -17.62 -3.98 -13.15
N GLU A 63 -18.83 -4.54 -13.18
CA GLU A 63 -19.11 -5.80 -13.89
C GLU A 63 -18.47 -5.72 -15.28
N VAL A 64 -17.38 -6.48 -15.48
CA VAL A 64 -16.82 -6.67 -16.80
C VAL A 64 -17.84 -7.50 -17.55
N ASN A 65 -18.71 -6.81 -18.28
CA ASN A 65 -19.69 -7.42 -19.15
C ASN A 65 -18.91 -8.09 -20.29
N VAL A 66 -18.45 -9.31 -20.05
CA VAL A 66 -17.93 -10.22 -21.09
C VAL A 66 -19.12 -10.64 -21.92
N GLY A 67 -19.39 -9.84 -22.96
CA GLY A 67 -20.43 -10.09 -23.95
C GLY A 67 -20.22 -11.36 -24.74
#